data_AF-A0A928CJZ3-F1
#
_entry.id   AF-A0A928CJZ3-F1
#
_cell.length_a   1.000
_cell.length_b   1.000
_cell.length_c   1.000
_cell.angle_alpha   90.00
_cell.angle_beta   90.00
_cell.angle_gamma   90.00
#
_symmetry.space_group_name_H-M   'P 1'
#
loop_
_entity.id
_entity.type
_entity.pdbx_description
1 polymer ?
#
loop_
_entity_poly.entity_id
_entity_poly.type
_entity_poly.pdbx_seq_one_letter_code
_entity_poly.pdbx_strand_id
1 'polypeptide(L)'
;MSTHIEAKEGQIAKVVLLPGDPLRAKFIAENFFENPVCYNQVRGMFGYTGTYKGVPISVQGTGMGQPSFSIYANELFQFYGVEKAIRVG
;
A
#
# COMPACT_ATOMS: atom_id res chain seq x y z
N MET A 1 12.11 1.74 5.60
CA MET A 1 11.42 2.95 6.12
C MET A 1 11.79 4.11 5.23
N SER A 2 10.81 4.89 4.80
CA SER A 2 10.95 6.04 3.89
C SER A 2 10.28 7.28 4.50
N THR A 3 10.18 8.38 3.76
CA THR A 3 9.67 9.64 4.31
C THR A 3 8.14 9.62 4.52
N HIS A 4 7.38 8.91 3.68
CA HIS A 4 5.91 8.89 3.74
C HIS A 4 5.32 7.51 4.05
N ILE A 5 6.17 6.49 4.17
CA ILE A 5 5.80 5.12 4.54
C ILE A 5 6.69 4.64 5.71
N GLU A 6 6.09 4.30 6.85
CA GLU A 6 6.83 3.83 8.05
C GLU A 6 7.13 2.33 8.06
N ALA A 7 6.75 1.61 7.00
CA ALA A 7 6.96 0.18 6.88
C ALA A 7 8.44 -0.21 7.07
N LYS A 8 8.64 -1.34 7.74
CA LYS A 8 9.90 -2.08 7.79
C LYS A 8 10.11 -2.84 6.49
N GLU A 9 11.36 -3.16 6.21
CA GLU A 9 11.70 -4.02 5.06
C GLU A 9 10.97 -5.36 5.14
N GLY A 10 10.46 -5.83 4.01
CA GLY A 10 9.68 -7.07 3.90
C GLY A 10 8.20 -6.97 4.33
N GLN A 11 7.73 -5.84 4.85
CA GLN A 11 6.32 -5.69 5.25
C GLN A 11 5.37 -5.38 4.08
N ILE A 12 5.90 -4.95 2.93
CA ILE A 12 5.12 -4.65 1.73
C ILE A 12 5.36 -5.77 0.72
N ALA A 13 4.28 -6.31 0.15
CA ALA A 13 4.34 -7.33 -0.88
C ALA A 13 4.81 -6.76 -2.22
N LYS A 14 5.34 -7.63 -3.09
CA LYS A 14 5.80 -7.27 -4.44
C LYS A 14 4.69 -6.71 -5.34
N VAL A 15 3.43 -7.05 -5.05
CA VAL A 15 2.24 -6.58 -5.76
C VAL A 15 1.42 -5.69 -4.83
N VAL A 16 1.13 -4.47 -5.28
CA VAL A 16 0.37 -3.48 -4.50
C VAL A 16 -0.80 -2.89 -5.29
N LEU A 17 -1.95 -2.80 -4.63
CA LEU A 17 -3.12 -2.07 -5.11
C LEU A 17 -3.06 -0.62 -4.63
N LEU A 18 -3.38 0.35 -5.50
CA LEU A 18 -3.19 1.77 -5.24
C LEU A 18 -4.51 2.57 -5.35
N PRO A 19 -5.41 2.51 -4.35
CA PRO A 19 -6.51 3.46 -4.26
C PRO A 19 -6.02 4.87 -3.91
N GLY A 20 -6.72 5.89 -4.41
CA GLY A 20 -6.44 7.27 -3.99
C GLY A 20 -6.83 7.52 -2.53
N ASP A 21 -8.00 7.01 -2.12
CA ASP A 21 -8.56 7.16 -0.78
C ASP A 21 -7.97 6.09 0.18
N PRO A 22 -7.32 6.48 1.29
CA PRO A 22 -6.83 5.53 2.30
C PRO A 22 -7.95 4.76 3.01
N LEU A 23 -9.16 5.29 3.11
CA LEU A 23 -10.30 4.55 3.66
C LEU A 23 -10.73 3.40 2.72
N ARG A 24 -10.52 3.57 1.40
CA ARG A 24 -10.70 2.48 0.44
C ARG A 24 -9.60 1.44 0.54
N ALA A 25 -8.36 1.82 0.89
CA ALA A 25 -7.31 0.85 1.20
C ALA A 25 -7.69 -0.02 2.42
N LYS A 26 -8.19 0.62 3.48
CA LYS A 26 -8.73 -0.07 4.67
C LYS A 26 -9.89 -1.00 4.30
N PHE A 27 -10.87 -0.51 3.53
CA PHE A 27 -11.99 -1.32 3.06
C PHE A 27 -11.52 -2.57 2.29
N ILE A 28 -10.56 -2.42 1.37
CA ILE A 28 -10.00 -3.55 0.61
C ILE A 28 -9.35 -4.56 1.55
N ALA A 29 -8.52 -4.09 2.49
CA ALA A 29 -7.82 -4.96 3.43
C ALA A 29 -8.80 -5.75 4.31
N GLU A 30 -9.80 -5.09 4.89
CA GLU A 30 -10.75 -5.71 5.82
C GLU A 30 -11.72 -6.70 5.16
N ASN A 31 -12.06 -6.50 3.89
CA ASN A 31 -13.07 -7.30 3.21
C ASN A 31 -12.51 -8.38 2.30
N PHE A 32 -11.28 -8.22 1.80
CA PHE A 32 -10.71 -9.14 0.79
C PHE A 32 -9.45 -9.84 1.25
N PHE A 33 -8.66 -9.27 2.17
CA PHE A 33 -7.43 -9.91 2.60
C PHE A 33 -7.66 -10.82 3.80
N GLU A 34 -6.95 -11.94 3.82
CA GLU A 34 -6.75 -12.76 5.00
C GLU A 34 -5.58 -12.18 5.81
N ASN A 35 -5.74 -12.12 7.14
CA ASN A 35 -4.73 -11.62 8.10
C ASN A 35 -4.11 -10.25 7.71
N PRO A 36 -4.92 -9.22 7.42
CA PRO A 36 -4.38 -7.91 7.05
C PRO A 36 -3.62 -7.27 8.22
N VAL A 37 -2.41 -6.81 7.95
CA VAL A 37 -1.58 -6.04 8.89
C VAL A 37 -1.39 -4.63 8.32
N CYS A 38 -1.77 -3.62 9.10
CA CYS A 38 -1.51 -2.23 8.77
C CYS A 38 -0.01 -1.95 8.96
N TYR A 39 0.69 -1.59 7.88
CA TYR A 39 2.12 -1.27 7.92
C TYR A 39 2.39 0.24 7.87
N ASN A 40 1.39 1.06 7.51
CA ASN A 40 1.57 2.52 7.41
C ASN A 40 0.35 3.29 7.87
N GLN A 41 0.59 4.30 8.70
CA GLN A 41 -0.39 5.30 9.11
C GLN A 41 0.15 6.74 8.97
N VAL A 42 1.39 6.91 8.47
CA VAL A 42 2.00 8.23 8.24
C VAL A 42 1.07 9.09 7.39
N ARG A 43 0.77 10.30 7.90
CA ARG A 43 -0.16 11.28 7.28
C ARG A 43 -1.59 10.76 7.07
N GLY A 44 -1.99 9.69 7.76
CA GLY A 44 -3.27 9.01 7.54
C GLY A 44 -3.33 8.24 6.22
N MET A 45 -2.19 7.99 5.56
CA MET A 45 -2.15 7.31 4.28
C MET A 45 -2.01 5.79 4.47
N PHE A 46 -3.15 5.16 4.79
CA PHE A 46 -3.17 3.76 5.19
C PHE A 46 -2.58 2.81 4.15
N GLY A 47 -1.77 1.88 4.65
CA GLY A 47 -1.18 0.79 3.89
C GLY A 47 -1.31 -0.53 4.65
N TYR A 48 -1.71 -1.59 3.94
CA TYR A 48 -1.93 -2.91 4.51
C TYR A 48 -1.29 -4.00 3.65
N THR A 49 -0.84 -5.07 4.30
CA THR A 49 -0.44 -6.31 3.65
C THR A 49 -1.19 -7.47 4.26
N GLY A 50 -1.68 -8.38 3.42
CA GLY A 50 -2.28 -9.64 3.84
C GLY A 50 -2.13 -10.68 2.73
N THR A 51 -2.97 -11.70 2.75
CA THR A 51 -3.02 -12.70 1.66
C THR A 51 -4.36 -12.68 0.96
N TYR A 52 -4.37 -12.85 -0.36
CA TYR A 52 -5.57 -13.08 -1.15
C TYR A 52 -5.41 -14.40 -1.89
N LYS A 53 -6.26 -15.39 -1.59
CA LYS A 53 -6.18 -16.74 -2.18
C LYS A 53 -4.77 -17.36 -2.05
N GLY A 54 -4.16 -17.23 -0.87
CA GLY A 54 -2.82 -17.71 -0.58
C GLY A 54 -1.65 -16.88 -1.16
N VAL A 55 -1.93 -15.79 -1.88
CA VAL A 55 -0.90 -14.92 -2.46
C VAL A 55 -0.72 -13.65 -1.62
N PRO A 56 0.50 -13.32 -1.16
CA PRO A 56 0.77 -12.06 -0.47
C PRO A 56 0.48 -10.86 -1.37
N ILE A 57 -0.30 -9.92 -0.87
CA ILE A 57 -0.69 -8.71 -1.60
C ILE A 57 -0.80 -7.52 -0.64
N SER A 58 -0.44 -6.34 -1.14
CA SER A 58 -0.56 -5.08 -0.40
C SER A 58 -1.59 -4.16 -1.02
N VAL A 59 -2.08 -3.21 -0.22
CA VAL A 59 -2.88 -2.07 -0.68
C VAL A 59 -2.36 -0.81 0.01
N GLN A 60 -2.16 0.27 -0.74
CA GLN A 60 -1.60 1.54 -0.26
C GLN A 60 -2.41 2.71 -0.79
N GLY A 61 -2.90 3.58 0.11
CA GLY A 61 -3.45 4.88 -0.27
C GLY A 61 -2.41 5.75 -0.96
N THR A 62 -2.80 6.50 -1.99
CA THR A 62 -1.89 7.40 -2.73
C THR A 62 -2.21 8.88 -2.61
N GLY A 63 -3.32 9.24 -1.97
CA GLY A 63 -3.87 10.59 -2.03
C GLY A 63 -4.35 10.96 -3.43
N MET A 64 -4.55 12.26 -3.65
CA MET A 64 -5.09 12.83 -4.90
C MET A 64 -4.04 13.62 -5.67
N GLY A 65 -4.10 13.52 -7.00
CA GLY A 65 -3.22 14.25 -7.91
C GLY A 65 -1.87 13.56 -8.17
N GLN A 66 -1.27 13.92 -9.30
CA GLN A 66 0.00 13.35 -9.75
C GLN A 66 1.16 13.56 -8.74
N PRO A 67 1.29 14.71 -8.05
CA PRO A 67 2.36 14.89 -7.07
C PRO A 67 2.28 13.90 -5.90
N SER A 68 1.08 13.76 -5.30
CA SER A 68 0.85 12.81 -4.19
C SER A 68 1.11 11.38 -4.63
N PHE A 69 0.52 10.96 -5.76
CA PHE A 69 0.71 9.61 -6.29
C PHE A 69 2.20 9.28 -6.52
N SER A 70 2.95 10.24 -7.08
CA SER A 70 4.36 10.02 -7.42
C SER A 70 5.23 9.80 -6.20
N ILE A 71 4.94 10.43 -5.06
CA ILE A 71 5.68 10.19 -3.81
C ILE A 71 5.54 8.74 -3.38
N TYR A 72 4.31 8.27 -3.20
CA TYR A 72 4.05 6.91 -2.72
C TYR A 72 4.54 5.86 -3.72
N ALA A 73 4.31 6.08 -5.02
CA ALA A 73 4.82 5.17 -6.06
C ALA A 73 6.35 5.09 -6.02
N ASN A 74 7.07 6.22 -6.00
CA ASN A 74 8.53 6.19 -5.95
C ASN A 74 9.05 5.45 -4.70
N GLU A 75 8.50 5.75 -3.52
CA GLU A 75 8.95 5.10 -2.30
C GLU A 75 8.71 3.58 -2.33
N LEU A 76 7.54 3.14 -2.79
CA LEU A 76 7.18 1.72 -2.94
C LEU A 76 8.16 0.96 -3.84
N PHE A 77 8.50 1.50 -5.01
CA PHE A 77 9.41 0.84 -5.95
C PHE A 77 10.88 0.92 -5.51
N GLN A 78 11.34 2.07 -4.99
CA GLN A 78 12.75 2.27 -4.65
C GLN A 78 13.17 1.66 -3.32
N PHE A 79 12.29 1.68 -2.30
CA PHE A 79 12.67 1.30 -0.93
C PHE A 79 12.00 0.01 -0.43
N TYR A 80 10.96 -0.48 -1.11
CA TYR A 80 10.16 -1.61 -0.63
C TYR A 80 10.09 -2.80 -1.59
N GLY A 81 10.82 -2.76 -2.70
CA GLY A 81 10.90 -3.89 -3.63
C GLY A 81 9.56 -4.24 -4.28
N VAL A 82 8.65 -3.27 -4.41
CA VAL A 82 7.44 -3.45 -5.21
C VAL A 82 7.84 -3.64 -6.66
N GLU A 83 7.26 -4.64 -7.31
CA GLU A 83 7.49 -4.97 -8.73
C GLU A 83 6.28 -4.65 -9.59
N LYS A 84 5.07 -4.60 -8.99
CA LYS A 84 3.83 -4.34 -9.71
C LYS A 84 2.88 -3.48 -8.88
N ALA A 85 2.44 -2.38 -9.47
CA ALA A 85 1.44 -1.49 -8.89
C ALA A 85 0.20 -1.41 -9.78
N ILE A 86 -0.99 -1.57 -9.21
CA ILE A 86 -2.26 -1.52 -9.94
C ILE A 86 -3.15 -0.47 -9.27
N ARG A 87 -3.41 0.63 -9.97
CA ARG A 87 -4.31 1.67 -9.47
C ARG A 87 -5.77 1.20 -9.51
N VAL A 88 -6.48 1.42 -8.40
CA VAL A 88 -7.91 1.12 -8.23
C VAL A 88 -8.63 2.38 -7.72
N GLY A 89 -8.91 3.31 -8.64
CA GLY A 89 -9.44 4.64 -8.36
C GLY A 89 -10.92 4.77 -8.73
#